data_AF-A0A923Q6I7-F1
#
_entry.id   AF-A0A923Q6I7-F1
#
_cell.length_a   1.000
_cell.length_b   1.000
_cell.length_c   1.000
_cell.angle_alpha   90.00
_cell.angle_beta   90.00
_cell.angle_gamma   90.00
#
_symmetry.space_group_name_H-M   'P 1'
#
loop_
_entity.id
_entity.type
_entity.pdbx_description
1 polymer ?
#
loop_
_entity_poly.entity_id
_entity_poly.type
_entity_poly.pdbx_seq_one_letter_code
_entity_poly.pdbx_strand_id
1 'polypeptide(L)' 'MVGVEYEYEAVQIPAHTDRDTARQMLAIHAEFGGWELSQHQIWADGRRRVTVRRRLRTEPQPPLAT' A
#
# COMPACT_ATOMS: atom_id res chain seq x y z
N MET A 1 -20.40 8.24 -16.69
CA MET A 1 -19.76 8.54 -15.39
C MET A 1 -18.55 7.62 -15.29
N VAL A 2 -17.33 8.15 -15.41
CA VAL A 2 -16.14 7.34 -15.11
C VAL A 2 -16.05 7.27 -13.60
N GLY A 3 -16.39 6.12 -13.03
CA GLY A 3 -16.18 5.86 -11.61
C GLY A 3 -14.67 5.80 -11.33
N VAL A 4 -14.24 6.23 -10.15
CA VAL A 4 -12.84 6.05 -9.75
C VAL A 4 -12.64 4.57 -9.46
N GLU A 5 -11.96 3.87 -10.35
CA GLU A 5 -11.56 2.48 -10.15
C GLU A 5 -10.32 2.41 -9.26
N TYR A 6 -10.28 1.44 -8.35
CA TYR A 6 -9.15 1.22 -7.44
C TYR A 6 -8.60 -0.19 -7.64
N GLU A 7 -7.28 -0.29 -7.72
CA GLU A 7 -6.57 -1.56 -7.60
C GLU A 7 -6.25 -1.80 -6.12
N TYR A 8 -6.34 -3.05 -5.67
CA TYR A 8 -6.06 -3.46 -4.30
C TYR A 8 -4.95 -4.50 -4.27
N GLU A 9 -4.00 -4.34 -3.36
CA GLU A 9 -2.92 -5.30 -3.13
C GLU A 9 -2.81 -5.63 -1.64
N ALA A 10 -2.54 -6.90 -1.34
CA ALA A 10 -2.32 -7.36 0.03
C ALA A 10 -0.82 -7.53 0.30
N VAL A 11 -0.28 -6.65 1.12
CA VAL A 11 1.10 -6.71 1.63
C VAL A 11 1.12 -7.58 2.90
N GLN A 12 1.87 -8.67 2.87
CA GLN A 12 2.16 -9.47 4.05
C GLN A 12 3.37 -8.89 4.78
N ILE A 13 3.22 -8.62 6.08
CA ILE A 13 4.32 -8.17 6.93
C ILE A 13 4.62 -9.31 7.91
N PRO A 14 5.86 -9.82 7.94
CA PRO A 14 6.28 -10.85 8.88
C PRO A 14 6.05 -10.46 10.34
N ALA A 15 5.77 -11.44 11.21
CA ALA A 15 5.49 -11.20 12.63
C ALA A 15 6.67 -10.59 13.40
N HIS A 16 7.90 -10.84 12.95
CA HIS A 16 9.13 -10.30 13.57
C HIS A 16 9.44 -8.85 13.14
N THR A 17 8.66 -8.28 12.22
CA THR A 17 8.83 -6.88 11.81
C THR A 17 8.25 -5.96 12.88
N ASP A 18 9.09 -5.11 13.46
CA ASP A 18 8.64 -4.11 14.41
C ASP A 18 7.62 -3.14 13.78
N ARG A 19 6.79 -2.52 14.62
CA ARG A 19 5.79 -1.54 14.22
C ARG A 19 6.38 -0.37 13.43
N ASP A 20 7.55 0.15 13.82
CA ASP A 20 8.13 1.32 13.18
C ASP A 20 8.64 0.98 11.77
N THR A 21 9.33 -0.15 11.63
CA THR A 21 9.75 -0.68 10.32
C THR A 21 8.56 -0.93 9.41
N ALA A 22 7.49 -1.55 9.92
CA ALA A 22 6.26 -1.76 9.17
C ALA A 22 5.65 -0.43 8.70
N ARG A 23 5.63 0.59 9.56
CA ARG A 23 5.15 1.94 9.21
C ARG A 23 6.00 2.57 8.11
N GLN A 24 7.33 2.50 8.20
CA GLN A 24 8.24 3.04 7.19
C GLN A 24 8.05 2.37 5.83
N MET A 25 7.92 1.03 5.79
CA MET A 25 7.65 0.29 4.56
C MET A 25 6.36 0.74 3.87
N LEU A 26 5.29 0.91 4.66
CA LEU A 26 4.00 1.37 4.14
C LEU A 26 4.05 2.82 3.68
N ALA A 27 4.78 3.68 4.39
CA ALA A 27 4.99 5.07 3.99
C ALA A 27 5.72 5.13 2.64
N ILE A 28 6.81 4.39 2.47
CA ILE A 28 7.53 4.30 1.19
C ILE A 28 6.59 3.82 0.07
N HIS A 29 5.76 2.81 0.31
CA HIS A 29 4.77 2.35 -0.66
C HIS A 29 3.78 3.45 -1.06
N ALA A 30 3.36 4.28 -0.11
CA ALA A 30 2.47 5.40 -0.36
C ALA A 30 3.13 6.52 -1.15
N GLU A 31 4.31 6.97 -0.70
CA GLU A 31 5.02 8.09 -1.30
C GLU A 31 5.47 7.79 -2.74
N PHE A 32 5.96 6.57 -3.00
CA PHE A 32 6.58 6.23 -4.30
C PHE A 32 5.71 5.36 -5.20
N GLY A 33 4.76 4.58 -4.65
CA GLY A 33 3.91 3.67 -5.43
C GLY A 33 2.49 4.19 -5.68
N GLY A 34 2.12 5.32 -5.07
CA GLY A 34 0.74 5.83 -5.11
C GLY A 34 -0.26 4.94 -4.36
N TRP A 35 0.23 4.10 -3.44
CA TRP A 35 -0.56 3.15 -2.68
C TRP A 35 -1.04 3.75 -1.36
N GLU A 36 -2.34 3.82 -1.16
CA GLU A 36 -2.94 4.29 0.08
C GLU A 36 -3.35 3.12 0.97
N LEU A 37 -3.19 3.25 2.29
CA LEU A 37 -3.66 2.24 3.24
C LEU A 37 -5.19 2.10 3.17
N SER A 38 -5.69 0.88 2.95
CA SER A 38 -7.13 0.59 2.92
C SER A 38 -7.61 -0.23 4.12
N GLN A 39 -6.86 -1.26 4.52
CA GLN A 39 -7.23 -2.12 5.64
C GLN A 39 -5.98 -2.68 6.32
N HIS A 40 -6.01 -2.83 7.64
CA HIS A 40 -4.93 -3.44 8.40
C HIS A 40 -5.49 -4.54 9.30
N GLN A 41 -4.95 -5.75 9.16
CA GLN A 41 -5.29 -6.92 9.95
C GLN A 41 -4.05 -7.44 10.68
N ILE A 42 -4.23 -7.83 11.94
CA ILE A 42 -3.19 -8.44 12.77
C ILE A 42 -3.73 -9.78 13.24
N TRP A 43 -2.95 -10.84 13.08
CA TRP A 43 -3.29 -12.17 13.58
C TRP A 43 -2.71 -12.42 14.97
N ALA A 44 -3.26 -13.42 15.67
CA ALA A 44 -2.85 -13.78 17.03
C ALA A 44 -1.37 -14.20 17.14
N ASP A 45 -0.78 -14.69 16.05
CA ASP A 45 0.64 -15.03 15.95
C ASP A 45 1.55 -13.83 15.61
N GLY A 46 1.00 -12.62 15.59
CA GLY A 46 1.72 -11.37 15.35
C GLY A 46 1.94 -11.03 13.89
N ARG A 47 1.58 -11.91 12.94
CA ARG A 47 1.61 -11.57 11.50
C ARG A 47 0.66 -10.41 11.24
N ARG A 48 0.97 -9.60 10.22
CA ARG A 48 0.10 -8.51 9.78
C ARG A 48 -0.16 -8.62 8.29
N ARG A 49 -1.40 -8.35 7.90
CA ARG A 49 -1.80 -8.18 6.50
C ARG A 49 -2.34 -6.78 6.32
N VAL A 50 -1.72 -6.08 5.40
CA VAL A 50 -2.08 -4.72 5.06
C VAL A 50 -2.61 -4.73 3.63
N THR A 51 -3.87 -4.34 3.46
CA THR A 51 -4.40 -4.07 2.14
C THR A 51 -4.15 -2.62 1.80
N VAL A 52 -3.43 -2.38 0.72
CA VAL A 52 -3.24 -1.07 0.11
C VAL A 52 -4.12 -0.95 -1.13
N ARG A 53 -4.48 0.28 -1.51
CA ARG A 53 -5.23 0.58 -2.71
C ARG A 53 -4.59 1.71 -3.49
N ARG A 54 -4.60 1.66 -4.82
CA ARG A 54 -4.21 2.80 -5.65
C ARG A 54 -5.30 3.09 -6.66
N ARG A 55 -5.47 4.36 -7.02
CA ARG A 55 -6.41 4.75 -8.08
C ARG A 55 -5.88 4.25 -9.42
N LEU A 56 -6.71 3.52 -10.16
CA LEU A 56 -6.46 3.19 -11.56
C LEU A 56 -6.62 4.47 -12.38
N ARG A 57 -5.51 5.16 -12.62
CA ARG A 57 -5.44 6.27 -13.57
C ARG A 57 -5.24 5.70 -14.97
N THR A 58 -6.14 6.04 -15.89
CA THR A 58 -5.96 5.74 -17.31
C THR A 58 -4.83 6.58 -17.93
N GLU A 59 -4.46 7.70 -17.28
CA GLU A 59 -3.35 8.54 -17.67
C GLU A 59 -2.00 7.98 -17.16
N PRO A 60 -0.99 7.81 -18.03
CA PRO A 60 0.35 7.41 -17.60
C PRO A 60 0.92 8.51 -16.70
N GLN A 61 1.55 8.10 -15.59
CA GLN A 61 2.28 9.02 -14.72
C GLN A 61 3.29 9.79 -15.59
N PRO A 62 3.30 11.14 -15.57
CA PRO A 62 4.27 11.90 -16.35
C PRO A 62 5.66 11.37 -16.03
N PRO A 63 6.51 11.17 -17.05
CA PRO A 63 7.83 10.61 -16.82
C PRO A 63 8.54 11.47 -15.77
N LEU A 64 9.17 10.81 -14.79
CA LEU A 64 10.08 11.46 -13.86
C LEU A 64 11.01 12.34 -14.71
N ALA A 65 10.97 13.65 -14.47
CA ALA A 65 11.87 14.59 -15.11
C ALA A 65 13.30 14.12 -14.79
N THR A 66 14.00 13.64 -15.83
CA THR A 66 15.41 13.23 -15.76
C THR A 66 16.26 14.42 -16.17
#